data_AF-A0A1F7JHV4-F1
#
_entry.id   AF-A0A1F7JHV4-F1
#
_cell.length_a   1.000
_cell.length_b   1.000
_cell.length_c   1.000
_cell.angle_alpha   90.00
_cell.angle_beta   90.00
_cell.angle_gamma   90.00
#
_symmetry.space_group_name_H-M   'P 1'
#
loop_
_entity.id
_entity.type
_entity.pdbx_description
1 polymer ?
#
loop_
_entity_poly.entity_id
_entity_poly.type
_entity_poly.pdbx_seq_one_letter_code
_entity_poly.pdbx_strand_id
1 'polypeptide(L)'
;MKKTGRGSSYEQALIKNLSRNLQEHQTITTTISKARLLKASVERKIGNIIKVTRRTHRRGDNALYATVSLHQDKKEEKHEPTSTKNKSNKAK
;
A
#
# COMPACT_ATOMS: atom_id res chain seq x y z
N MET A 1 -6.07 -13.61 -14.07
CA MET A 1 -7.23 -13.35 -13.18
C MET A 1 -7.39 -11.85 -12.98
N LYS A 2 -8.40 -11.22 -13.58
CA LYS A 2 -8.73 -9.79 -13.40
C LYS A 2 -9.59 -9.65 -12.15
N LYS A 3 -9.08 -8.97 -11.11
CA LYS A 3 -9.46 -9.23 -9.69
C LYS A 3 -10.10 -8.04 -8.96
N THR A 4 -10.71 -7.12 -9.69
CA THR A 4 -11.58 -6.09 -9.14
C THR A 4 -12.85 -6.09 -9.99
N GLY A 5 -14.04 -6.19 -9.38
CA GLY A 5 -15.33 -6.16 -10.08
C GLY A 5 -15.67 -4.78 -10.69
N ARG A 6 -14.67 -4.09 -11.26
CA ARG A 6 -14.74 -2.77 -11.86
C ARG A 6 -13.95 -2.79 -13.18
N GLY A 7 -14.36 -1.96 -14.13
CA GLY A 7 -13.79 -1.92 -15.49
C GLY A 7 -12.31 -1.52 -15.57
N SER A 8 -11.73 -1.63 -16.76
CA SER A 8 -10.30 -1.38 -17.02
C SER A 8 -9.84 0.05 -16.70
N SER A 9 -10.67 1.05 -16.97
CA SER A 9 -10.37 2.46 -16.68
C SER A 9 -10.16 2.71 -15.18
N TYR A 10 -11.04 2.12 -14.35
CA TYR A 10 -10.93 2.20 -12.89
C TYR A 10 -9.65 1.53 -12.39
N GLU A 11 -9.31 0.36 -12.94
CA GLU A 11 -8.09 -0.37 -12.56
C GLU A 11 -6.83 0.46 -12.85
N GLN A 12 -6.76 1.10 -14.02
CA GLN A 12 -5.66 1.98 -14.40
C GLN A 12 -5.55 3.20 -13.48
N ALA A 13 -6.67 3.86 -13.17
CA ALA A 13 -6.71 4.99 -12.25
C ALA A 13 -6.27 4.59 -10.82
N LEU A 14 -6.73 3.42 -10.35
CA LEU A 14 -6.32 2.87 -9.05
C LEU A 14 -4.81 2.62 -9.00
N ILE A 15 -4.23 1.98 -10.01
CA ILE A 15 -2.78 1.74 -10.08
C ILE A 15 -2.02 3.06 -10.11
N LYS A 16 -2.47 4.04 -10.89
CA LYS A 16 -1.84 5.38 -10.97
C LYS A 16 -1.78 6.04 -9.60
N ASN A 17 -2.90 6.03 -8.87
CA ASN A 17 -2.98 6.64 -7.54
C ASN A 17 -2.12 5.87 -6.51
N LEU A 18 -2.16 4.54 -6.53
CA LEU A 18 -1.34 3.72 -5.62
C LEU A 18 0.16 3.90 -5.89
N SER A 19 0.57 4.01 -7.16
CA SER A 19 1.95 4.27 -7.55
C SER A 19 2.42 5.64 -7.04
N ARG A 20 1.58 6.68 -7.22
CA ARG A 20 1.88 8.03 -6.72
C ARG A 20 2.05 8.05 -5.20
N ASN A 21 1.11 7.48 -4.46
CA ASN A 21 1.19 7.40 -3.00
C ASN A 21 2.42 6.61 -2.54
N LEU A 22 2.81 5.56 -3.26
CA LEU A 22 3.99 4.79 -2.95
C LEU A 22 5.28 5.61 -3.16
N GLN A 23 5.34 6.43 -4.21
CA GLN A 23 6.46 7.34 -4.44
C GLN A 23 6.55 8.45 -3.37
N GLU A 24 5.40 9.03 -2.99
CA GLU A 24 5.34 10.12 -2.00
C GLU A 24 5.67 9.63 -0.58
N HIS A 25 5.16 8.47 -0.17
CA HIS A 25 5.29 7.98 1.21
C HIS A 25 6.31 6.87 1.39
N GLN A 26 6.95 6.37 0.31
CA GLN A 26 7.87 5.22 0.26
C GLN A 26 7.26 3.87 0.66
N THR A 27 6.26 3.88 1.52
CA THR A 27 5.58 2.73 2.09
C THR A 27 4.09 2.98 2.17
N ILE A 28 3.29 2.00 1.72
CA ILE A 28 1.82 2.04 1.83
C ILE A 28 1.29 0.72 2.39
N THR A 29 0.14 0.77 3.05
CA THR A 29 -0.58 -0.44 3.50
C THR A 29 -1.89 -0.56 2.72
N THR A 30 -2.09 -1.70 2.05
CA THR A 30 -3.24 -1.95 1.19
C THR A 30 -3.64 -3.42 1.20
N THR A 31 -4.71 -3.80 0.51
CA THR A 31 -5.11 -5.21 0.42
C THR A 31 -4.14 -6.00 -0.46
N ILE A 32 -3.95 -7.29 -0.18
CA ILE A 32 -3.05 -8.15 -0.95
C ILE A 32 -3.39 -8.13 -2.45
N SER A 33 -4.67 -8.11 -2.79
CA SER A 33 -5.13 -8.05 -4.18
C SER A 33 -4.61 -6.79 -4.91
N LYS A 34 -4.73 -5.62 -4.28
CA LYS A 34 -4.23 -4.34 -4.82
C LYS A 34 -2.70 -4.29 -4.86
N ALA A 35 -2.04 -4.81 -3.82
CA ALA A 35 -0.57 -4.86 -3.76
C ALA A 35 0.03 -5.71 -4.89
N ARG A 36 -0.56 -6.88 -5.19
CA ARG A 36 -0.09 -7.74 -6.29
C ARG A 36 -0.27 -7.09 -7.66
N LEU A 37 -1.38 -6.37 -7.85
CA LEU A 37 -1.63 -5.62 -9.08
C LEU A 37 -0.62 -4.49 -9.26
N LEU A 38 -0.39 -3.71 -8.20
CA LEU A 38 0.61 -2.64 -8.20
C LEU A 38 2.00 -3.19 -8.50
N LYS A 39 2.41 -4.27 -7.80
CA LYS A 39 3.69 -4.96 -8.02
C LYS A 39 3.87 -5.33 -9.49
N ALA A 40 2.90 -6.05 -10.07
CA ALA A 40 2.98 -6.45 -11.47
C ALA A 40 3.06 -5.25 -12.43
N SER A 41 2.36 -4.14 -12.14
CA SER A 41 2.42 -2.96 -13.01
C SER A 41 3.72 -2.17 -12.87
N VAL A 42 4.28 -2.06 -11.67
CA VAL A 42 5.51 -1.29 -11.44
C VAL A 42 6.73 -2.07 -11.90
N GLU A 43 6.77 -3.39 -11.65
CA GLU A 43 7.85 -4.25 -12.13
C GLU A 43 7.99 -4.20 -13.65
N ARG A 44 6.87 -4.14 -14.39
CA ARG A 44 6.90 -3.94 -15.85
C ARG A 44 7.44 -2.59 -16.30
N LYS A 45 7.35 -1.55 -15.48
CA LYS A 45 7.71 -0.17 -15.86
C LYS A 45 9.11 0.24 -15.42
N ILE A 46 9.50 -0.14 -14.19
CA ILE A 46 10.70 0.37 -13.51
C ILE A 46 11.61 -0.78 -13.05
N GLY A 47 11.09 -2.01 -12.92
CA GLY A 47 11.84 -3.17 -12.44
C GLY A 47 11.54 -3.57 -10.99
N ASN A 48 12.34 -4.46 -10.42
CA ASN A 48 12.09 -5.14 -9.13
C ASN A 48 12.44 -4.27 -7.91
N ILE A 49 11.75 -3.13 -7.77
CA ILE A 49 11.98 -2.18 -6.68
C ILE A 49 11.00 -2.36 -5.49
N ILE A 50 9.96 -3.19 -5.65
CA ILE A 50 8.87 -3.28 -4.68
C ILE A 50 8.96 -4.56 -3.84
N LYS A 51 8.98 -4.41 -2.52
CA LYS A 51 8.78 -5.50 -1.56
C LYS A 51 7.35 -5.48 -1.01
N VAL A 52 6.71 -6.65 -0.98
CA VAL A 52 5.36 -6.83 -0.43
C VAL A 52 5.43 -7.76 0.78
N THR A 53 5.07 -7.24 1.95
CA THR A 53 5.04 -8.00 3.21
C THR A 53 3.59 -8.18 3.66
N ARG A 54 3.16 -9.42 3.88
CA ARG A 54 1.79 -9.71 4.35
C ARG A 54 1.62 -9.24 5.79
N ARG A 55 0.45 -8.70 6.09
CA ARG A 55 0.03 -8.25 7.43
C ARG A 55 -1.17 -9.06 7.91
N THR A 56 -1.72 -8.63 9.03
CA THR A 56 -2.98 -9.11 9.59
C THR A 56 -4.18 -8.81 8.69
N HIS A 57 -5.30 -9.44 9.02
CA HIS A 57 -6.56 -9.24 8.31
C HIS A 57 -7.26 -7.95 8.75
N ARG A 58 -8.04 -7.38 7.84
CA ARG A 58 -8.92 -6.24 8.08
C ARG A 58 -10.12 -6.67 8.91
N ARG A 59 -10.45 -5.90 9.96
CA ARG A 59 -11.67 -6.12 10.75
C ARG A 59 -12.91 -5.85 9.89
N GLY A 60 -13.91 -6.74 9.97
CA GLY A 60 -15.17 -6.63 9.23
C GLY A 60 -15.27 -7.69 8.13
N ASP A 61 -14.60 -7.46 7.01
CA ASP A 61 -14.65 -8.37 5.86
C ASP A 61 -13.48 -9.37 5.79
N ASN A 62 -12.64 -9.40 6.82
CA ASN A 62 -11.48 -10.29 6.94
C ASN A 62 -10.52 -10.23 5.73
N ALA A 63 -10.45 -9.10 5.02
CA ALA A 63 -9.56 -8.98 3.87
C ALA A 63 -8.10 -8.91 4.32
N LEU A 64 -7.23 -9.69 3.70
CA LEU A 64 -5.80 -9.66 4.00
C LEU A 64 -5.14 -8.33 3.61
N TYR A 65 -4.45 -7.70 4.55
CA TYR A 65 -3.59 -6.55 4.28
C TYR A 65 -2.15 -6.97 3.95
N ALA A 66 -1.45 -6.08 3.26
CA ALA A 66 -0.02 -6.12 3.03
C ALA A 66 0.56 -4.72 3.04
N THR A 67 1.79 -4.61 3.51
CA THR A 67 2.61 -3.41 3.36
C THR A 67 3.46 -3.55 2.11
N VAL A 68 3.47 -2.49 1.31
CA VAL A 68 4.26 -2.35 0.10
C VAL A 68 5.31 -1.28 0.36
N SER A 69 6.58 -1.63 0.22
CA SER A 69 7.71 -0.72 0.43
C SER A 69 8.60 -0.69 -0.80
N LEU A 70 9.04 0.49 -1.20
CA LEU A 70 10.11 0.66 -2.18
C LEU A 70 11.47 0.37 -1.53
N HIS A 71 12.30 -0.46 -2.17
CA HIS A 71 13.74 -0.45 -1.93
C HIS A 71 14.32 0.66 -2.78
N GLN A 72 14.60 1.81 -2.16
CA GLN A 72 15.45 2.82 -2.74
C GLN A 72 16.74 2.85 -1.91
N ASP A 73 17.88 2.69 -2.58
CA ASP A 73 19.14 3.20 -2.04
C ASP A 73 18.94 4.73 -1.92
N LYS A 74 18.92 5.19 -0.67
CA LYS A 74 18.50 6.52 -0.19
C LYS A 74 18.64 7.69 -1.18
N LYS A 75 17.58 8.50 -1.28
CA LYS A 75 17.68 9.95 -1.03
C LYS A 75 16.54 10.37 -0.10
N GLU A 76 16.92 10.82 1.08
CA GLU A 76 16.04 11.30 2.14
C GLU A 76 15.46 12.67 1.78
N GLU A 77 14.15 12.83 1.81
CA GLU A 77 13.51 14.03 2.37
C GLU A 77 12.29 13.62 3.19
N LYS A 78 12.26 14.12 4.41
CA LYS A 78 11.32 13.76 5.48
C LYS A 78 9.98 14.46 5.26
N HIS A 79 8.88 13.73 5.43
CA HIS A 79 7.64 14.35 5.90
C HIS A 79 7.08 13.50 7.05
N GLU A 80 7.25 14.02 8.26
CA GLU A 80 6.83 13.37 9.49
C GLU A 80 5.29 13.30 9.63
N PRO A 81 4.79 12.34 10.43
CA PRO A 81 3.38 11.97 10.49
C PRO A 81 2.61 12.79 11.53
N THR A 82 1.44 13.33 11.18
CA THR A 82 0.56 13.94 12.18
C THR A 82 -0.23 12.87 12.94
N SER A 83 0.13 12.73 14.21
CA SER A 83 -0.46 11.89 15.24
C SER A 83 -1.84 12.36 15.74
N THR A 84 -2.67 11.43 16.20
CA THR A 84 -3.57 11.55 17.39
C THR A 84 -4.25 10.18 17.64
N LYS A 85 -4.38 9.63 18.85
CA LYS A 85 -3.76 9.78 20.19
C LYS A 85 -4.09 8.47 20.96
N ASN A 86 -3.23 8.10 21.91
CA ASN A 86 -3.30 6.89 22.74
C ASN A 86 -4.25 7.01 23.96
N LYS A 87 -4.74 5.83 24.42
CA LYS A 87 -5.06 5.40 25.81
C LYS A 87 -6.17 6.12 26.60
N SER A 88 -7.20 5.35 26.97
CA SER A 88 -7.83 5.43 28.30
C SER A 88 -7.93 4.04 28.93
N ASN A 89 -6.98 3.72 29.82
CA ASN A 89 -7.19 2.67 30.82
C ASN A 89 -7.92 3.33 32.00
N LYS A 90 -9.09 2.79 32.36
CA LYS A 90 -9.95 3.27 33.44
C LYS A 90 -9.54 2.58 34.74
N ALA A 91 -9.12 3.37 35.72
CA ALA A 91 -9.00 2.94 37.11
C ALA A 91 -10.32 3.25 37.84
N LYS A 92 -10.90 2.26 38.51
CA LYS A 92 -11.62 2.42 39.78
C LYS A 92 -11.74 1.07 40.47
#